data_AF-A0A9Y2ESQ9-F1
#
_entry.id   AF-A0A9Y2ESQ9-F1
#
_cell.length_a   1.000
_cell.length_b   1.000
_cell.length_c   1.000
_cell.angle_alpha   90.00
_cell.angle_beta   90.00
_cell.angle_gamma   90.00
#
_symmetry.space_group_name_H-M   'P 1'
#
loop_
_entity.id
_entity.type
_entity.pdbx_description
1 polymer ?
#
loop_
_entity_poly.entity_id
_entity_poly.type
_entity_poly.pdbx_seq_one_letter_code
_entity_poly.pdbx_strand_id
1 'polypeptide(L)' 'MTANEILAVFRLKGVTQMSIARKFDVSHVMIHQVIHGRSKSRRIQEEIARILGKDIDEIWSSYVA' A
#
# COMPACT_ATOMS: atom_id res chain seq x y z
N MET A 1 -5.62 5.97 -7.07
CA MET A 1 -4.20 6.36 -7.26
C MET A 1 -3.47 5.26 -8.01
N THR A 2 -2.33 5.58 -8.65
CA THR A 2 -1.46 4.57 -9.28
C THR A 2 -0.43 4.01 -8.28
N ALA A 3 0.09 2.81 -8.55
CA ALA A 3 1.17 2.22 -7.77
C ALA A 3 2.40 3.16 -7.67
N ASN A 4 2.73 3.88 -8.74
CA ASN A 4 3.86 4.81 -8.77
C ASN A 4 3.65 6.01 -7.83
N GLU A 5 2.43 6.53 -7.73
CA GLU A 5 2.10 7.61 -6.79
C GLU A 5 2.26 7.16 -5.33
N ILE A 6 1.80 5.94 -5.01
CA ILE A 6 1.98 5.35 -3.67
C ILE A 6 3.48 5.26 -3.34
N LEU A 7 4.27 4.72 -4.27
CA LEU A 7 5.72 4.57 -4.10
C LEU A 7 6.45 5.92 -3.98
N ALA A 8 5.99 6.95 -4.68
CA ALA A 8 6.55 8.29 -4.55
C ALA A 8 6.34 8.85 -3.14
N VAL A 9 5.13 8.72 -2.58
CA VAL A 9 4.84 9.17 -1.21
C VAL A 9 5.64 8.37 -0.19
N PHE A 10 5.82 7.06 -0.40
CA PHE A 10 6.68 6.24 0.45
C PHE A 10 8.10 6.79 0.53
N ARG A 11 8.70 7.12 -0.62
CA ARG A 11 10.04 7.73 -0.68
C ARG A 11 10.08 9.06 0.07
N LEU A 12 9.11 9.94 -0.15
CA LEU A 12 9.02 11.23 0.54
C LEU A 12 8.90 11.09 2.06
N LYS A 13 8.26 10.01 2.54
CA LYS A 13 8.07 9.74 3.98
C LYS A 13 9.14 8.82 4.58
N GLY A 14 10.16 8.41 3.83
CA GLY A 14 11.18 7.46 4.29
C GLY A 14 10.62 6.05 4.59
N VAL A 15 9.46 5.71 4.04
CA VAL A 15 8.83 4.40 4.20
C VAL A 15 9.28 3.47 3.08
N THR A 16 9.55 2.21 3.42
CA THR A 16 9.85 1.18 2.42
C THR A 16 8.78 0.09 2.44
N GLN A 17 8.60 -0.61 1.32
CA GLN A 17 7.75 -1.80 1.31
C GLN A 17 8.23 -2.84 2.33
N MET A 18 9.55 -2.95 2.53
CA MET A 18 10.16 -3.85 3.52
C MET A 18 9.80 -3.49 4.97
N SER A 19 9.74 -2.19 5.31
CA SER A 19 9.35 -1.79 6.67
C SER A 19 7.90 -2.15 6.98
N ILE A 20 7.00 -2.02 6.00
CA ILE A 20 5.61 -2.47 6.12
C ILE A 20 5.53 -4.01 6.17
N ALA A 21 6.29 -4.71 5.33
CA ALA A 21 6.33 -6.16 5.31
C ALA A 21 6.74 -6.75 6.67
N ARG A 22 7.80 -6.19 7.28
CA ARG A 22 8.26 -6.56 8.63
C ARG A 22 7.21 -6.28 9.70
N LYS A 23 6.50 -5.15 9.62
CA LYS A 23 5.44 -4.79 10.57
C LYS A 23 4.30 -5.81 10.62
N PHE A 24 3.97 -6.43 9.47
CA PHE A 24 2.87 -7.39 9.36
C PHE A 24 3.31 -8.85 9.32
N ASP A 25 4.61 -9.12 9.43
CA ASP A 25 5.20 -10.45 9.25
C ASP A 25 4.74 -11.13 7.94
N VAL A 26 4.86 -10.40 6.84
CA VAL A 26 4.52 -10.88 5.49
C VAL A 26 5.69 -10.76 4.54
N SER A 27 5.62 -11.46 3.42
CA SER A 27 6.60 -11.28 2.35
C SER A 27 6.51 -9.88 1.74
N HIS A 28 7.64 -9.35 1.29
CA HIS A 28 7.69 -8.11 0.50
C HIS A 28 6.76 -8.16 -0.72
N VAL A 29 6.64 -9.34 -1.34
CA VAL A 29 5.76 -9.57 -2.48
C VAL A 29 4.31 -9.28 -2.13
N MET A 30 3.84 -9.63 -0.93
CA MET A 30 2.47 -9.29 -0.50
C MET A 30 2.23 -7.78 -0.53
N ILE A 31 3.17 -6.97 -0.04
CA ILE A 31 3.07 -5.51 -0.07
C ILE A 31 3.03 -5.01 -1.51
N HIS A 32 3.92 -5.55 -2.36
CA HIS A 32 3.94 -5.22 -3.78
C HIS A 32 2.61 -5.51 -4.48
N GLN A 33 2.01 -6.68 -4.23
CA GLN A 33 0.72 -7.08 -4.81
C GLN A 33 -0.41 -6.15 -4.34
N VAL A 34 -0.42 -5.74 -3.07
CA VAL A 34 -1.42 -4.79 -2.54
C VAL A 34 -1.26 -3.41 -3.18
N ILE A 35 -0.04 -2.88 -3.28
CA ILE A 35 0.22 -1.57 -3.92
C ILE A 35 -0.26 -1.56 -5.38
N HIS A 36 -0.13 -2.68 -6.10
CA HIS A 36 -0.58 -2.80 -7.49
C HIS A 36 -2.04 -3.25 -7.62
N GLY A 37 -2.78 -3.34 -6.51
CA GLY A 37 -4.20 -3.72 -6.48
C GLY A 37 -4.49 -5.17 -6.85
N ARG A 38 -3.47 -6.03 -6.88
CA ARG A 38 -3.58 -7.47 -7.19
C ARG A 38 -3.95 -8.31 -5.97
N SER A 39 -3.88 -7.74 -4.77
CA SER A 39 -4.31 -8.34 -3.51
C SER A 39 -5.09 -7.32 -2.67
N LYS A 40 -6.14 -7.77 -1.98
CA LYS A 40 -7.07 -6.92 -1.20
C LYS A 40 -6.93 -7.11 0.32
N SER A 41 -5.71 -7.31 0.80
CA SER A 41 -5.45 -7.44 2.24
C SER A 41 -5.80 -6.14 2.98
N ARG A 42 -6.97 -6.12 3.63
CA ARG A 42 -7.52 -4.93 4.27
C ARG A 42 -6.58 -4.29 5.30
N ARG A 43 -5.93 -5.10 6.16
CA ARG A 43 -4.99 -4.60 7.17
C ARG A 43 -3.79 -3.85 6.56
N ILE A 44 -3.32 -4.30 5.40
CA ILE A 44 -2.18 -3.69 4.68
C ILE A 44 -2.67 -2.43 3.97
N GLN A 45 -3.83 -2.49 3.32
CA GLN A 45 -4.45 -1.31 2.70
C GLN A 45 -4.69 -0.20 3.72
N GLU A 46 -5.19 -0.53 4.91
CA GLU A 46 -5.38 0.42 6.03
C GLU A 46 -4.07 1.06 6.48
N GLU A 47 -2.98 0.30 6.59
CA GLU A 47 -1.68 0.88 6.94
C GLU A 47 -1.16 1.84 5.85
N ILE A 48 -1.25 1.43 4.60
CA ILE A 48 -0.81 2.24 3.47
C ILE A 48 -1.68 3.50 3.39
N ALA A 49 -3.00 3.38 3.61
CA ALA A 49 -3.94 4.49 3.69
C ALA A 49 -3.57 5.49 4.78
N ARG A 50 -3.24 5.01 6.00
CA ARG A 50 -2.73 5.85 7.09
C ARG A 50 -1.43 6.57 6.71
N ILE A 51 -0.48 5.88 6.08
CA ILE A 51 0.78 6.48 5.63
C ILE A 51 0.52 7.58 4.59
N LEU A 52 -0.41 7.35 3.66
CA LEU A 52 -0.78 8.29 2.61
C LEU A 52 -1.67 9.44 3.11
N GLY A 53 -2.35 9.27 4.25
CA GLY A 53 -3.33 10.24 4.77
C GLY A 53 -4.59 10.32 3.89
N LYS A 54 -5.03 9.18 3.37
CA LYS A 54 -6.17 9.04 2.44
C LYS A 54 -7.02 7.85 2.84
N ASP A 55 -8.27 7.81 2.38
CA ASP A 55 -9.11 6.64 2.56
C ASP A 55 -8.74 5.51 1.59
N ILE A 56 -8.99 4.27 2.00
CA ILE A 56 -8.71 3.07 1.19
C ILE A 56 -9.40 3.17 -0.17
N ASP A 57 -10.66 3.62 -0.17
CA ASP A 57 -11.47 3.71 -1.38
C ASP A 57 -10.94 4.79 -2.33
N GLU A 58 -10.27 5.83 -1.86
CA GLU A 58 -9.62 6.83 -2.74
C GLU A 58 -8.35 6.26 -3.41
N ILE A 59 -7.63 5.39 -2.69
CA ILE A 59 -6.37 4.83 -3.17
C ILE A 59 -6.65 3.72 -4.17
N TRP A 60 -7.57 2.81 -3.86
CA TRP A 60 -7.88 1.62 -4.66
C TRP A 60 -9.23 1.68 -5.43
N SER A 61 -9.87 2.85 -5.54
CA SER A 61 -11.16 3.04 -6.24
C SER A 61 -11.26 2.38 -7.62
N SER A 62 -10.15 2.37 -8.36
CA SER A 62 -10.08 1.83 -9.72
C SER A 62 -9.83 0.32 -9.80
N TYR A 63 -9.63 -0.36 -8.67
CA TYR A 63 -9.37 -1.81 -8.59
C TYR A 63 -10.61 -2.62 -8.16
N VAL A 64 -11.79 -2.00 -8.27
CA VAL A 64 -13.07 -2.70 -8.16
C VAL A 64 -13.17 -3.70 -9.32
N ALA A 65 -13.65 -4.89 -8.96
CA ALA A 65 -13.55 -6.15 -9.72
C ALA A 65 -14.15 -6.08 -11.13
#